data_AF-A0A940YQC4-F1
#
_entry.id   AF-A0A940YQC4-F1
#
_cell.length_a   1.000
_cell.length_b   1.000
_cell.length_c   1.000
_cell.angle_alpha   90.00
_cell.angle_beta   90.00
_cell.angle_gamma   90.00
#
_symmetry.space_group_name_H-M   'P 1'
#
loop_
_entity.id
_entity.type
_entity.pdbx_description
1 polymer ?
#
loop_
_entity_poly.entity_id
_entity_poly.type
_entity_poly.pdbx_seq_one_letter_code
_entity_poly.pdbx_strand_id
1 'polypeptide(L)'
;MRIIRSLAVLSLAAAAAATFAATPNAGKAGAARIKDAATTATYTTKAKVALYYSPSFGGVIHSKGIAAVSTPATGIHCITPSISVDLAKVTPQVTVDWNLSSGFALLAFTKDTFAFTDCPAGDLEVTTYDFNAGGTPVLSNLVAFNFVLE
;
A
#
# COMPACT_ATOMS: atom_id res chain seq x y z
N MET A 1 -16.75 -55.82 -39.30
CA MET A 1 -17.50 -54.72 -39.94
C MET A 1 -18.83 -54.53 -39.20
N ARG A 2 -18.93 -53.52 -38.31
CA ARG A 2 -20.18 -52.84 -37.91
C ARG A 2 -19.91 -51.76 -36.85
N ILE A 3 -19.73 -50.55 -37.37
CA ILE A 3 -20.28 -49.23 -36.97
C ILE A 3 -20.23 -48.84 -35.48
N ILE A 4 -19.25 -47.96 -35.24
CA ILE A 4 -19.09 -46.99 -34.15
C ILE A 4 -20.28 -46.01 -34.13
N ARG A 5 -20.89 -45.75 -32.97
CA ARG A 5 -21.64 -44.51 -32.71
C ARG A 5 -21.42 -44.04 -31.26
N SER A 6 -20.36 -43.25 -31.09
CA SER A 6 -20.12 -42.45 -29.90
C SER A 6 -21.06 -41.24 -29.90
N LEU A 7 -21.93 -41.11 -28.89
CA LEU A 7 -22.60 -39.84 -28.59
C LEU A 7 -21.75 -39.09 -27.55
N ALA A 8 -21.03 -38.08 -27.99
CA ALA A 8 -20.43 -37.08 -27.11
C ALA A 8 -21.50 -36.05 -26.75
N VAL A 9 -21.90 -36.00 -25.48
CA VAL A 9 -22.76 -34.95 -24.94
C VAL A 9 -21.88 -33.74 -24.65
N LEU A 10 -21.94 -32.73 -25.53
CA LEU A 10 -21.24 -31.46 -25.37
C LEU A 10 -22.12 -30.55 -24.50
N SER A 11 -21.88 -30.52 -23.19
CA SER A 11 -22.49 -29.55 -22.29
C SER A 11 -21.76 -28.21 -22.40
N LEU A 12 -22.41 -27.23 -23.04
CA LEU A 12 -22.00 -25.83 -22.98
C LEU A 12 -22.25 -25.31 -21.56
N ALA A 13 -21.19 -25.23 -20.76
CA ALA A 13 -21.21 -24.48 -19.51
C ALA A 13 -21.05 -22.98 -19.85
N ALA A 14 -22.14 -22.23 -19.79
CA ALA A 14 -22.10 -20.78 -19.85
C ALA A 14 -21.46 -20.26 -18.56
N ALA A 15 -20.18 -19.85 -18.62
CA ALA A 15 -19.54 -19.12 -17.54
C ALA A 15 -20.15 -17.71 -17.49
N ALA A 16 -21.08 -17.49 -16.56
CA ALA A 16 -21.55 -16.15 -16.24
C ALA A 16 -20.38 -15.38 -15.62
N ALA A 17 -19.76 -14.50 -16.40
CA ALA A 17 -18.82 -13.53 -15.89
C ALA A 17 -19.58 -12.60 -14.94
N ALA A 18 -19.43 -12.80 -13.63
CA ALA A 18 -19.89 -11.85 -12.64
C ALA A 18 -19.01 -10.60 -12.76
N THR A 19 -19.46 -9.62 -13.54
CA THR A 19 -18.95 -8.27 -13.48
C THR A 19 -19.34 -7.70 -12.12
N PHE A 20 -18.40 -7.72 -11.17
CA PHE A 20 -18.46 -6.84 -10.02
C PHE A 20 -18.24 -5.42 -10.54
N ALA A 21 -19.31 -4.79 -11.03
CA ALA A 21 -19.34 -3.34 -11.14
C ALA A 21 -19.27 -2.82 -9.70
N ALA A 22 -18.06 -2.49 -9.24
CA ALA A 22 -17.91 -1.67 -8.05
C ALA A 22 -18.69 -0.40 -8.32
N THR A 23 -19.85 -0.24 -7.69
CA THR A 23 -20.50 1.05 -7.61
C THR A 23 -19.49 1.95 -6.91
N PRO A 24 -18.88 2.94 -7.59
CA PRO A 24 -18.07 3.90 -6.88
C PRO A 24 -18.96 4.49 -5.80
N ASN A 25 -18.49 4.50 -4.55
CA ASN A 25 -19.15 5.26 -3.51
C ASN A 25 -19.41 6.65 -4.10
N ALA A 26 -20.68 7.01 -4.27
CA ALA A 26 -21.08 8.32 -4.71
C ALA A 26 -20.76 9.30 -3.58
N GLY A 27 -19.47 9.56 -3.38
CA GLY A 27 -19.00 10.72 -2.66
C GLY A 27 -19.66 11.91 -3.32
N LYS A 28 -20.31 12.74 -2.50
CA LYS A 28 -20.96 13.97 -2.94
C LYS A 28 -20.02 14.69 -3.92
N ALA A 29 -20.56 15.05 -5.08
CA ALA A 29 -19.89 15.73 -6.19
C ALA A 29 -18.63 16.50 -5.77
N GLY A 30 -17.47 15.94 -6.12
CA GLY A 30 -16.16 16.50 -5.76
C GLY A 30 -15.10 16.30 -6.83
N ALA A 31 -15.51 16.17 -8.10
CA ALA A 31 -14.61 16.25 -9.25
C ALA A 31 -14.98 17.44 -10.12
N ALA A 32 -15.21 18.59 -9.50
CA ALA A 32 -14.95 19.86 -10.19
C ALA A 32 -13.43 19.95 -10.32
N ARG A 33 -12.90 19.79 -11.55
CA ARG A 33 -11.51 20.09 -11.85
C ARG A 33 -11.30 21.57 -11.52
N ILE A 34 -10.67 21.86 -10.39
CA ILE A 34 -10.24 23.21 -10.05
C ILE A 34 -9.09 23.56 -11.02
N LYS A 35 -9.44 24.14 -12.15
CA LYS A 35 -8.62 25.16 -12.82
C LYS A 35 -9.05 26.50 -12.26
N ASP A 36 -8.78 26.75 -10.99
CA ASP A 36 -8.87 28.10 -10.43
C ASP A 36 -7.56 28.46 -9.77
N ALA A 37 -7.25 29.74 -9.91
CA ALA A 37 -5.98 30.39 -9.65
C ALA A 37 -5.27 29.95 -8.37
N ALA A 38 -3.95 30.06 -8.40
CA ALA A 38 -3.01 29.93 -7.29
C ALA A 38 -3.44 30.76 -6.06
N THR A 39 -4.42 30.25 -5.34
CA THR A 39 -4.66 30.52 -3.95
C THR A 39 -3.81 29.48 -3.24
N THR A 40 -2.84 29.95 -2.48
CA THR A 40 -1.99 29.13 -1.60
C THR A 40 -2.86 28.57 -0.49
N ALA A 41 -3.76 27.65 -0.82
CA ALA A 41 -4.46 26.84 0.14
C ALA A 41 -3.36 26.07 0.88
N THR A 42 -3.05 26.53 2.08
CA THR A 42 -2.09 25.84 2.95
C THR A 42 -2.82 24.62 3.47
N TYR A 43 -2.63 23.48 2.79
CA TYR A 43 -3.10 22.20 3.28
C TYR A 43 -2.33 21.87 4.56
N THR A 44 -3.00 21.95 5.71
CA THR A 44 -2.42 21.53 6.99
C THR A 44 -2.88 20.12 7.29
N THR A 45 -1.92 19.21 7.45
CA THR A 45 -2.20 17.84 7.93
C THR A 45 -2.19 17.81 9.45
N LYS A 46 -3.17 17.10 10.05
CA LYS A 46 -3.17 16.76 11.48
C LYS A 46 -2.12 15.72 11.85
N ALA A 47 -1.57 15.01 10.85
CA ALA A 47 -0.53 14.02 11.06
C ALA A 47 0.68 14.65 11.78
N LYS A 48 1.07 14.05 12.90
CA LYS A 48 2.29 14.39 13.65
C LYS A 48 3.51 13.75 13.02
N VAL A 49 3.34 12.54 12.47
CA VAL A 49 4.36 11.83 11.71
C VAL A 49 3.77 11.49 10.34
N ALA A 50 4.49 11.82 9.28
CA ALA A 50 4.12 11.43 7.93
C ALA A 50 5.37 11.14 7.10
N LEU A 51 5.33 10.10 6.29
CA LEU A 51 6.38 9.72 5.34
C LEU A 51 5.75 9.47 3.97
N TYR A 52 6.38 10.00 2.94
CA TYR A 52 6.22 9.51 1.59
C TYR A 52 7.56 8.92 1.14
N TYR A 53 7.57 7.59 0.97
CA TYR A 53 8.75 6.82 0.60
C TYR A 53 8.59 6.25 -0.81
N SER A 54 9.65 6.34 -1.62
CA SER A 54 9.72 5.69 -2.92
C SER A 54 11.12 5.14 -3.20
N PRO A 55 11.23 3.85 -3.55
CA PRO A 55 12.51 3.29 -3.99
C PRO A 55 13.01 3.92 -5.29
N SER A 56 12.09 4.31 -6.19
CA SER A 56 12.37 4.95 -7.48
C SER A 56 13.06 6.31 -7.36
N PHE A 57 12.91 6.98 -6.20
CA PHE A 57 13.53 8.27 -5.89
C PHE A 57 14.68 8.15 -4.88
N GLY A 58 15.15 6.93 -4.60
CA GLY A 58 16.24 6.70 -3.65
C GLY A 58 15.84 6.80 -2.18
N GLY A 59 14.53 6.79 -1.87
CA GLY A 59 14.01 6.71 -0.50
C GLY A 59 12.98 7.78 -0.17
N VAL A 60 13.27 8.63 0.82
CA VAL A 60 12.31 9.61 1.36
C VAL A 60 12.09 10.75 0.36
N ILE A 61 10.86 10.92 -0.12
CA ILE A 61 10.45 12.05 -0.96
C ILE A 61 10.01 13.22 -0.08
N HIS A 62 9.11 12.95 0.87
CA HIS A 62 8.59 13.94 1.81
C HIS A 62 8.49 13.32 3.20
N SER A 63 8.73 14.13 4.23
CA SER A 63 8.55 13.69 5.61
C SER A 63 8.12 14.84 6.52
N LYS A 64 7.44 14.48 7.61
CA LYS A 64 7.09 15.36 8.72
C LYS A 64 7.23 14.56 10.00
N GLY A 65 7.88 15.12 11.02
CA GLY A 65 8.03 14.47 12.31
C GLY A 65 8.87 13.18 12.28
N ILE A 66 9.77 13.05 11.31
CA ILE A 66 10.67 11.89 11.14
C ILE A 66 12.10 12.37 11.31
N ALA A 67 12.84 11.72 12.20
CA ALA A 67 14.26 11.96 12.42
C ALA A 67 15.12 11.18 11.41
N ALA A 68 14.76 9.92 11.13
CA ALA A 68 15.48 9.06 10.20
C ALA A 68 14.56 7.98 9.62
N VAL A 69 14.96 7.45 8.46
CA VAL A 69 14.42 6.22 7.88
C VAL A 69 15.58 5.32 7.53
N SER A 70 15.53 4.05 7.94
CA SER A 70 16.51 3.03 7.58
C SER A 70 15.83 1.79 7.01
N THR A 71 16.58 1.04 6.20
CA THR A 71 16.09 -0.17 5.52
C THR A 71 17.07 -1.30 5.80
N PRO A 72 17.00 -1.99 6.95
CA PRO A 72 18.00 -2.98 7.35
C PRO A 72 17.96 -4.25 6.50
N ALA A 73 16.82 -4.55 5.88
CA ALA A 73 16.62 -5.69 5.00
C ALA A 73 15.58 -5.36 3.92
N THR A 74 15.49 -6.21 2.90
CA THR A 74 14.50 -6.06 1.83
C THR A 74 13.09 -6.00 2.40
N GLY A 75 12.33 -4.98 2.00
CA GLY A 75 10.94 -4.78 2.36
C GLY A 75 10.72 -4.46 3.85
N ILE A 76 11.75 -4.08 4.59
CA ILE A 76 11.66 -3.67 6.00
C ILE A 76 12.12 -2.23 6.11
N HIS A 77 11.23 -1.34 6.54
CA HIS A 77 11.49 0.09 6.68
C HIS A 77 11.29 0.52 8.12
N CYS A 78 12.37 0.97 8.76
CA CYS A 78 12.38 1.47 10.12
C CYS A 78 12.32 2.99 10.11
N ILE A 79 11.26 3.54 10.66
CA ILE A 79 10.97 4.96 10.69
C ILE A 79 11.19 5.44 12.11
N THR A 80 12.23 6.24 12.33
CA THR A 80 12.53 6.86 13.63
C THR A 80 11.76 8.18 13.73
N PRO A 81 10.72 8.28 14.56
CA PRO A 81 9.99 9.53 14.70
C PRO A 81 10.84 10.57 15.45
N SER A 82 10.66 11.85 15.15
CA SER A 82 11.32 12.94 15.89
C SER A 82 10.62 13.27 17.22
N ILE A 83 9.59 12.51 17.57
CA ILE A 83 8.74 12.68 18.76
C ILE A 83 8.52 11.33 19.42
N SER A 84 8.21 11.31 20.71
CA SER A 84 7.77 10.07 21.37
C SER A 84 6.38 9.67 20.89
N VAL A 85 6.21 8.41 20.52
CA VAL A 85 4.96 7.83 20.03
C VAL A 85 4.49 6.76 21.02
N ASP A 86 3.25 6.85 21.47
CA ASP A 86 2.59 5.84 22.31
C ASP A 86 1.67 4.97 21.46
N LEU A 87 2.21 3.87 20.92
CA LEU A 87 1.45 2.95 20.05
C LEU A 87 0.26 2.26 20.72
N ALA A 88 0.11 2.37 22.04
CA ALA A 88 -1.12 1.93 22.72
C ALA A 88 -2.30 2.90 22.52
N LYS A 89 -2.03 4.12 22.05
CA LYS A 89 -3.04 5.19 21.87
C LYS A 89 -3.19 5.68 20.45
N VAL A 90 -2.26 5.32 19.56
CA VAL A 90 -2.28 5.74 18.16
C VAL A 90 -2.11 4.54 17.25
N THR A 91 -2.79 4.55 16.12
CA THR A 91 -2.72 3.49 15.12
C THR A 91 -2.14 4.05 13.84
N PRO A 92 -0.88 3.73 13.48
CA PRO A 92 -0.30 4.19 12.23
C PRO A 92 -1.03 3.56 11.04
N GLN A 93 -1.15 4.34 9.98
CA GLN A 93 -1.72 3.89 8.71
C GLN A 93 -0.64 3.89 7.64
N VAL A 94 -0.68 2.88 6.78
CA VAL A 94 0.18 2.82 5.60
C VAL A 94 -0.65 2.50 4.37
N THR A 95 -0.35 3.18 3.26
CA THR A 95 -1.02 3.00 1.99
C THR A 95 0.03 2.89 0.89
N VAL A 96 -0.09 1.87 0.04
CA VAL A 96 0.76 1.69 -1.14
C VAL A 96 0.52 2.84 -2.13
N ASP A 97 1.60 3.38 -2.67
CA ASP A 97 1.56 4.27 -3.84
C ASP A 97 1.83 3.46 -5.11
N TRP A 98 0.81 3.27 -5.93
CA TRP A 98 0.91 2.50 -7.17
C TRP A 98 1.68 3.20 -8.29
N ASN A 99 1.71 4.53 -8.31
CA ASN A 99 2.33 5.28 -9.40
C ASN A 99 3.86 5.20 -9.32
N LEU A 100 4.41 5.10 -8.10
CA LEU A 100 5.85 5.04 -7.88
C LEU A 100 6.38 3.66 -7.48
N SER A 101 5.50 2.65 -7.45
CA SER A 101 5.86 1.25 -7.25
C SER A 101 6.12 0.53 -8.58
N SER A 102 6.82 -0.60 -8.55
CA SER A 102 7.21 -1.35 -9.77
C SER A 102 6.93 -2.87 -9.74
N GLY A 103 6.04 -3.32 -8.85
CA GLY A 103 5.61 -4.73 -8.77
C GLY A 103 4.18 -5.00 -9.28
N PHE A 104 3.71 -6.23 -9.12
CA PHE A 104 2.43 -6.67 -9.72
C PHE A 104 1.24 -6.62 -8.75
N ALA A 105 1.45 -7.06 -7.52
CA ALA A 105 0.43 -7.12 -6.49
C ALA A 105 1.09 -6.79 -5.16
N LEU A 106 0.90 -5.56 -4.71
CA LEU A 106 1.73 -4.94 -3.69
C LEU A 106 0.94 -4.72 -2.41
N LEU A 107 1.60 -4.96 -1.28
CA LEU A 107 1.08 -4.63 0.05
C LEU A 107 2.13 -3.87 0.85
N ALA A 108 1.64 -3.05 1.76
CA ALA A 108 2.42 -2.44 2.83
C ALA A 108 1.64 -2.59 4.13
N PHE A 109 2.32 -2.96 5.22
CA PHE A 109 1.73 -3.11 6.54
C PHE A 109 2.60 -2.45 7.59
N THR A 110 1.95 -1.78 8.53
CA THR A 110 2.59 -1.38 9.78
C THR A 110 2.68 -2.59 10.69
N LYS A 111 3.78 -2.72 11.41
CA LYS A 111 3.93 -3.70 12.49
C LYS A 111 3.73 -2.98 13.81
N ASP A 112 2.69 -3.37 14.52
CA ASP A 112 2.25 -2.74 15.78
C ASP A 112 2.77 -3.47 17.03
N THR A 113 3.43 -4.61 16.86
CA THR A 113 3.94 -5.44 17.96
C THR A 113 5.46 -5.35 18.10
N PHE A 114 5.91 -4.62 19.14
CA PHE A 114 7.33 -4.48 19.48
C PHE A 114 8.04 -5.82 19.81
N ALA A 115 7.31 -6.88 20.14
CA ALA A 115 7.89 -8.18 20.47
C ALA A 115 8.49 -8.91 19.25
N PHE A 116 8.09 -8.51 18.04
CA PHE A 116 8.51 -9.16 16.80
C PHE A 116 8.87 -8.12 15.76
N THR A 117 9.66 -7.10 16.11
CA THR A 117 10.14 -6.10 15.15
C THR A 117 11.56 -6.39 14.70
N ASP A 118 11.84 -6.11 13.43
CA ASP A 118 13.16 -6.15 12.81
C ASP A 118 13.85 -4.77 12.89
N CYS A 119 13.19 -3.80 13.51
CA CYS A 119 13.66 -2.43 13.70
C CYS A 119 14.19 -2.18 15.12
N PRO A 120 15.09 -1.19 15.30
CA PRO A 120 15.50 -0.72 16.62
C PRO A 120 14.31 -0.36 17.52
N ALA A 121 14.48 -0.56 18.83
CA ALA A 121 13.45 -0.22 19.80
C ALA A 121 13.09 1.28 19.71
N GLY A 122 11.80 1.57 19.56
CA GLY A 122 11.27 2.93 19.40
C GLY A 122 11.03 3.38 17.95
N ASP A 123 11.52 2.62 16.97
CA ASP A 123 11.21 2.85 15.56
C ASP A 123 9.85 2.23 15.19
N LEU A 124 9.22 2.80 14.18
CA LEU A 124 7.99 2.29 13.57
C LEU A 124 8.38 1.44 12.36
N GLU A 125 7.91 0.20 12.30
CA GLU A 125 8.22 -0.71 11.20
C GLU A 125 7.10 -0.71 10.15
N VAL A 126 7.48 -0.50 8.90
CA VAL A 126 6.65 -0.78 7.73
C VAL A 126 7.28 -1.94 6.97
N THR A 127 6.48 -2.98 6.72
CA THR A 127 6.86 -4.10 5.86
C THR A 127 6.15 -4.02 4.53
N THR A 128 6.87 -4.29 3.44
CA THR A 128 6.34 -4.23 2.07
C THR A 128 6.53 -5.54 1.34
N TYR A 129 5.53 -5.91 0.55
CA TYR A 129 5.46 -7.21 -0.13
C TYR A 129 5.08 -7.06 -1.59
N ASP A 130 5.59 -7.98 -2.42
CA ASP A 130 5.09 -8.27 -3.77
C ASP A 130 4.63 -9.73 -3.82
N PHE A 131 3.46 -9.97 -4.40
CA PHE A 131 2.89 -11.30 -4.62
C PHE A 131 3.35 -11.91 -5.95
N ASN A 132 4.25 -11.28 -6.72
CA ASN A 132 4.77 -11.82 -7.97
C ASN A 132 3.65 -12.29 -8.93
N ALA A 133 2.68 -11.42 -9.18
CA ALA A 133 1.48 -11.70 -9.98
C ALA A 133 0.52 -12.77 -9.40
N GLY A 134 0.38 -12.81 -8.07
CA GLY A 134 -0.66 -13.59 -7.36
C GLY A 134 -0.17 -14.85 -6.64
N GLY A 135 1.14 -15.04 -6.54
CA GLY A 135 1.79 -16.06 -5.71
C GLY A 135 1.90 -15.68 -4.22
N THR A 136 2.77 -16.38 -3.50
CA THR A 136 3.03 -16.12 -2.06
C THR A 136 3.65 -14.74 -1.86
N PRO A 137 3.26 -13.97 -0.81
CA PRO A 137 3.89 -12.70 -0.50
C PRO A 137 5.39 -12.89 -0.21
N VAL A 138 6.21 -12.09 -0.88
CA VAL A 138 7.66 -12.00 -0.61
C VAL A 138 7.98 -10.56 -0.28
N LEU A 139 8.85 -10.35 0.73
CA LEU A 139 9.33 -9.01 1.07
C LEU A 139 9.96 -8.32 -0.15
N SER A 140 9.63 -7.05 -0.36
CA SER A 140 9.98 -6.35 -1.60
C SER A 140 10.32 -4.88 -1.39
N ASN A 141 11.44 -4.44 -1.97
CA ASN A 141 11.83 -3.02 -2.05
C ASN A 141 11.16 -2.29 -3.24
N LEU A 142 10.22 -2.91 -3.95
CA LEU A 142 9.58 -2.32 -5.13
C LEU A 142 8.36 -1.45 -4.80
N VAL A 143 8.02 -1.34 -3.52
CA VAL A 143 6.79 -0.71 -3.04
C VAL A 143 7.10 0.71 -2.54
N ALA A 144 6.54 1.70 -3.21
CA ALA A 144 6.40 3.04 -2.68
C ALA A 144 5.17 3.09 -1.75
N PHE A 145 5.24 3.91 -0.70
CA PHE A 145 4.15 4.01 0.26
C PHE A 145 4.06 5.38 0.93
N ASN A 146 2.85 5.69 1.39
CA ASN A 146 2.55 6.79 2.29
C ASN A 146 2.29 6.21 3.68
N PHE A 147 2.97 6.74 4.69
CA PHE A 147 2.75 6.40 6.09
C PHE A 147 2.30 7.64 6.85
N VAL A 148 1.28 7.51 7.69
CA VAL A 148 0.76 8.60 8.51
C VAL A 148 0.41 8.14 9.92
N LEU A 149 0.64 9.03 10.88
CA LEU A 149 0.25 8.90 12.27
C LEU A 149 -0.21 10.26 12.80
N GLU A 150 -1.42 10.31 13.33
CA GLU A 150 -2.12 11.52 13.82
C GLU A 150 -1.91 11.80 15.32
#